data_AF-C0HK33-F1
#
_entry.id   AF-C0HK33-F1
#
_cell.length_a   1.000
_cell.length_b   1.000
_cell.length_c   1.000
_cell.angle_alpha   90.00
_cell.angle_beta   90.00
_cell.angle_gamma   90.00
#
_symmetry.space_group_name_H-M   'P 1'
#
loop_
_entity.id
_entity.type
_entity.pdbx_description
1 polymer ?
#
loop_
_entity_poly.entity_id
_entity_poly.type
_entity_poly.pdbx_seq_one_letter_code
_entity_poly.pdbx_strand_id
1 'polypeptide(L)' 'GLPTCGETCFKGKCYTPGCSCSYPICKKD' A
#
# COMPACT_ATOMS: atom_id res chain seq x y z
N GLY A 1 4.21 9.59 0.10
CA GLY A 1 3.86 8.29 0.71
C GLY A 1 2.82 8.38 1.84
N LEU A 2 1.64 8.97 1.62
CA LEU A 2 0.57 8.93 2.63
C LEU A 2 -0.10 7.54 2.64
N PRO A 3 -0.56 7.03 3.80
CA PRO A 3 -1.30 5.78 3.90
C PRO A 3 -2.76 5.95 3.43
N THR A 4 -2.98 6.65 2.31
CA THR A 4 -4.30 6.91 1.73
C THR A 4 -4.90 5.68 1.06
N CYS A 5 -4.10 4.63 0.83
CA CYS A 5 -4.57 3.38 0.24
C CYS A 5 -5.52 2.60 1.16
N GLY A 6 -5.41 2.79 2.48
CA GLY A 6 -6.21 2.03 3.47
C GLY A 6 -5.98 0.51 3.45
N GLU A 7 -5.01 0.01 2.68
CA GLU A 7 -4.70 -1.41 2.52
C GLU A 7 -3.42 -1.79 3.26
N THR A 8 -3.32 -3.07 3.61
CA THR A 8 -2.10 -3.69 4.10
C THR A 8 -1.54 -4.66 3.07
N CYS A 9 -0.22 -4.64 2.87
CA CYS A 9 0.46 -5.53 1.95
C CYS A 9 1.21 -6.66 2.67
N PHE A 10 0.56 -7.32 3.65
CA PHE A 10 1.14 -8.49 4.33
C PHE A 10 1.53 -9.62 3.36
N LYS A 11 0.83 -9.70 2.21
CA LYS A 11 1.12 -10.63 1.12
C LYS A 11 2.14 -10.10 0.10
N GLY A 12 2.82 -8.99 0.41
CA GLY A 12 3.82 -8.36 -0.46
C GLY A 12 3.26 -7.54 -1.62
N LYS A 13 1.94 -7.36 -1.73
CA LYS A 13 1.33 -6.54 -2.79
C LYS A 13 0.16 -5.69 -2.29
N CYS A 14 -0.07 -4.59 -2.98
CA CYS A 14 -1.24 -3.72 -2.85
C CYS A 14 -2.18 -3.95 -4.03
N TYR A 15 -3.50 -3.92 -3.79
CA TYR A 15 -4.49 -4.08 -4.86
C TYR A 15 -5.00 -2.74 -5.39
N THR A 16 -4.92 -1.67 -4.58
CA THR A 16 -5.29 -0.32 -4.99
C THR A 16 -4.33 0.25 -6.06
N PRO A 17 -4.85 0.69 -7.23
CA PRO A 17 -4.03 1.29 -8.28
C PRO A 17 -3.29 2.56 -7.84
N GLY A 18 -2.00 2.62 -8.17
CA GLY A 18 -1.12 3.73 -7.80
C GLY A 18 -0.63 3.67 -6.35
N CYS A 19 -0.93 2.60 -5.62
CA CYS A 19 -0.34 2.33 -4.31
C CYS A 19 0.86 1.39 -4.44
N SER A 20 1.90 1.71 -3.69
CA SER A 20 3.11 0.91 -3.55
C SER A 20 3.14 0.28 -2.16
N CYS A 21 3.65 -0.96 -2.07
CA CYS A 21 3.78 -1.61 -0.78
C CYS A 21 4.96 -1.02 0.00
N SER A 22 4.66 -0.36 1.12
CA SER A 22 5.61 -0.01 2.17
C SER A 22 5.32 -0.88 3.39
N TYR A 23 5.76 -2.13 3.32
CA TYR A 23 5.41 -3.18 4.28
C TYR A 23 5.42 -2.68 5.74
N PRO A 24 4.36 -2.93 6.53
CA PRO A 24 3.19 -3.77 6.23
C PRO A 24 2.03 -3.03 5.52
N ILE A 25 2.19 -1.76 5.17
CA ILE A 25 1.09 -0.88 4.75
C ILE A 25 1.26 -0.46 3.29
N CYS A 26 0.16 -0.43 2.54
CA CYS A 26 0.15 0.20 1.23
C CYS A 26 0.15 1.71 1.38
N LYS A 27 1.08 2.37 0.70
CA LYS A 27 1.19 3.83 0.67
C LYS A 27 1.11 4.31 -0.77
N LYS A 28 0.46 5.44 -0.98
CA LYS A 28 0.49 6.15 -2.25
C LYS A 28 1.54 7.24 -2.11
N ASP A 29 2.43 7.35 -3.09
CA ASP A 29 3.37 8.46 -3.12
C ASP A 29 2.61 9.80 -3.02
#